data_AF-A0A380DNI5-F1
#
_entry.id   AF-A0A380DNI5-F1
#
_cell.length_a   1.000
_cell.length_b   1.000
_cell.length_c   1.000
_cell.angle_alpha   90.00
_cell.angle_beta   90.00
_cell.angle_gamma   90.00
#
_symmetry.space_group_name_H-M   'P 1'
#
loop_
_entity.id
_entity.type
_entity.pdbx_description
1 polymer ?
#
loop_
_entity_poly.entity_id
_entity_poly.type
_entity_poly.pdbx_seq_one_letter_code
_entity_poly.pdbx_strand_id
1 'polypeptide(L)'
;MYSNVQPFINSDLTNCFQSQYTEIESLLFNLLDSPVEYTKHIGGTHHFKYSTEPILDILVGVENLHDITSLDEKRLNYVGFYRLHHKYNKKVMMAKFNNFHELKQQVRLHIIQMNTQTFESYLALDYLLSTNDDIALQFNTKKHQIFQHSLTIRQYEMQKQQYFEKTM
;
A
#
# COMPACT_ATOMS: atom_id res chain seq x y z
N MET A 1 -15.95 6.75 -5.91
CA MET A 1 -14.68 6.00 -5.75
C MET A 1 -14.35 5.39 -7.11
N TYR A 2 -13.11 5.51 -7.59
CA TYR A 2 -12.68 4.91 -8.85
C TYR A 2 -13.09 3.43 -8.87
N SER A 3 -13.89 3.02 -9.87
CA SER A 3 -14.59 1.72 -9.87
C SER A 3 -13.77 0.58 -10.47
N ASN A 4 -12.66 0.92 -11.14
CA ASN A 4 -11.89 0.01 -11.99
C ASN A 4 -10.48 -0.16 -11.44
N VAL A 5 -9.84 -1.30 -11.70
CA VAL A 5 -8.40 -1.46 -11.42
C VAL A 5 -7.62 -0.54 -12.34
N GLN A 6 -6.59 0.12 -11.81
CA GLN A 6 -5.77 1.02 -12.63
C GLN A 6 -4.92 0.21 -13.63
N PRO A 7 -4.70 0.71 -14.87
CA PRO A 7 -3.87 0.02 -15.85
C PRO A 7 -2.48 -0.30 -15.29
N PHE A 8 -2.01 -1.53 -15.51
CA PHE A 8 -0.72 -1.92 -14.96
C PHE A 8 0.45 -1.29 -15.73
N ILE A 9 1.53 -1.02 -14.98
CA ILE A 9 2.83 -0.56 -15.45
C ILE A 9 3.90 -1.60 -15.12
N ASN A 10 4.99 -1.60 -15.88
CA ASN A 10 6.09 -2.57 -15.75
C ASN A 10 7.44 -1.92 -15.40
N SER A 11 7.50 -0.59 -15.36
CA SER A 11 8.72 0.15 -15.02
C SER A 11 8.36 1.55 -14.53
N ASP A 12 9.28 2.13 -13.75
CA ASP A 12 9.26 3.55 -13.44
C ASP A 12 10.12 4.30 -14.45
N LEU A 13 9.50 4.72 -15.56
CA LEU A 13 10.20 5.42 -16.65
C LEU A 13 10.82 6.76 -16.21
N THR A 14 10.41 7.31 -15.07
CA THR A 14 10.80 8.65 -14.60
C THR A 14 11.50 8.65 -13.24
N ASN A 15 11.75 7.48 -12.63
CA ASN A 15 12.18 7.34 -11.23
C ASN A 15 11.33 8.18 -10.25
N CYS A 16 10.03 8.36 -10.55
CA CYS A 16 9.17 9.24 -9.80
C CYS A 16 8.71 8.62 -8.47
N PHE A 17 8.62 7.29 -8.37
CA PHE A 17 8.12 6.63 -7.16
C PHE A 17 9.11 6.72 -6.00
N GLN A 18 10.41 6.58 -6.25
CA GLN A 18 11.42 6.72 -5.20
C GLN A 18 11.49 8.16 -4.67
N SER A 19 11.47 9.16 -5.56
CA SER A 19 11.45 10.58 -5.15
C SER A 19 10.19 10.89 -4.34
N GLN A 20 9.02 10.43 -4.83
CA GLN A 20 7.75 10.62 -4.15
C GLN A 20 7.73 9.90 -2.78
N TYR A 21 8.33 8.72 -2.68
CA TYR A 21 8.50 8.02 -1.42
C TYR A 21 9.32 8.86 -0.42
N THR A 22 10.50 9.36 -0.81
CA THR A 22 11.35 10.16 0.08
C THR A 22 10.66 11.45 0.55
N GLU A 23 9.88 12.09 -0.32
CA GLU A 23 9.05 13.25 0.07
C GLU A 23 7.99 12.87 1.12
N ILE A 24 7.31 11.74 0.93
CA ILE A 24 6.24 11.30 1.82
C ILE A 24 6.79 10.78 3.14
N GLU A 25 7.89 10.04 3.12
CA GLU A 25 8.63 9.61 4.31
C GLU A 25 9.01 10.83 5.16
N SER A 26 9.65 11.83 4.54
CA SER A 26 10.00 13.07 5.23
C SER A 26 8.77 13.78 5.78
N LEU A 27 7.68 13.84 5.02
CA LEU A 27 6.43 14.42 5.48
C LEU A 27 5.86 13.67 6.69
N LEU A 28 5.81 12.34 6.67
CA LEU A 28 5.24 11.51 7.73
C LEU A 28 6.02 11.62 9.03
N PHE A 29 7.35 11.64 8.99
CA PHE A 29 8.19 11.83 10.18
C PHE A 29 8.13 13.25 10.75
N ASN A 30 7.94 14.26 9.89
CA ASN A 30 7.89 15.66 10.31
C ASN A 30 6.48 16.17 10.64
N LEU A 31 5.45 15.32 10.61
CA LEU A 31 4.15 15.69 11.17
C LEU A 31 4.31 15.96 12.67
N LEU A 32 3.69 17.05 13.14
CA LEU A 32 3.69 17.38 14.56
C LEU A 32 3.17 16.17 15.37
N ASP A 33 3.90 15.78 16.42
CA ASP A 33 3.64 14.60 17.25
C ASP A 33 3.36 13.33 16.43
N SER A 34 4.15 13.08 15.38
CA SER A 34 4.02 11.85 14.60
C SER A 34 4.44 10.63 15.44
N PRO A 35 3.58 9.62 15.63
CA PRO A 35 3.90 8.30 16.15
C PRO A 35 4.46 7.36 15.06
N VAL A 36 4.78 7.89 13.87
CA VAL A 36 5.44 7.13 12.81
C VAL A 36 6.89 6.92 13.22
N GLU A 37 7.25 5.66 13.42
CA GLU A 37 8.60 5.25 13.81
C GLU A 37 9.35 4.57 12.66
N TYR A 38 8.61 4.13 11.64
CA TYR A 38 9.16 3.39 10.52
C TYR A 38 8.38 3.63 9.24
N THR A 39 9.11 3.75 8.13
CA THR A 39 8.54 3.74 6.79
C THR A 39 9.36 2.84 5.88
N LYS A 40 8.69 2.19 4.93
CA LYS A 40 9.35 1.48 3.83
C LYS A 40 8.49 1.51 2.58
N HIS A 41 9.10 1.82 1.43
CA HIS A 41 8.48 1.60 0.13
C HIS A 41 8.36 0.10 -0.11
N ILE A 42 7.13 -0.38 -0.31
CA ILE A 42 6.84 -1.79 -0.55
C ILE A 42 6.03 -1.99 -1.83
N GLY A 43 5.88 -3.25 -2.24
CA GLY A 43 4.97 -3.64 -3.31
C GLY A 43 5.54 -3.43 -4.71
N GLY A 44 4.71 -3.61 -5.74
CA GLY A 44 5.22 -3.73 -7.10
C GLY A 44 5.94 -2.49 -7.64
N THR A 45 5.60 -1.28 -7.16
CA THR A 45 6.27 -0.03 -7.58
C THR A 45 7.64 0.17 -6.92
N HIS A 46 7.99 -0.62 -5.90
CA HIS A 46 9.32 -0.61 -5.28
C HIS A 46 10.36 -1.34 -6.14
N HIS A 47 9.97 -2.45 -6.77
CA HIS A 47 10.94 -3.37 -7.40
C HIS A 47 10.61 -3.78 -8.84
N PHE A 48 9.40 -3.51 -9.35
CA PHE A 48 8.97 -3.80 -10.74
C PHE A 48 9.23 -5.22 -11.25
N LYS A 49 9.25 -6.22 -10.36
CA LYS A 49 9.41 -7.64 -10.75
C LYS A 49 8.16 -8.24 -11.39
N TYR A 50 7.04 -7.53 -11.34
CA TYR A 50 5.76 -7.92 -11.94
C TYR A 50 4.93 -6.69 -12.32
N SER A 51 3.95 -6.89 -13.19
CA SER A 51 3.03 -5.83 -13.62
C SER A 51 2.23 -5.29 -12.43
N THR A 52 2.39 -4.00 -12.13
CA THR A 52 1.83 -3.37 -10.94
C THR A 52 0.87 -2.24 -11.27
N GLU A 53 -0.06 -1.93 -10.37
CA GLU A 53 -0.82 -0.68 -10.49
C GLU A 53 0.13 0.49 -10.19
N PRO A 54 -0.04 1.66 -10.84
CA PRO A 54 0.79 2.84 -10.64
C PRO A 54 0.45 3.53 -9.32
N ILE A 55 0.62 2.80 -8.21
CA ILE A 55 0.30 3.21 -6.85
C ILE A 55 1.54 2.99 -5.98
N LEU A 56 1.93 4.02 -5.26
CA LEU A 56 3.00 3.96 -4.27
C LEU A 56 2.46 3.34 -2.98
N ASP A 57 2.85 2.10 -2.67
CA ASP A 57 2.50 1.45 -1.40
C ASP A 57 3.61 1.68 -0.37
N ILE A 58 3.25 2.20 0.80
CA ILE A 58 4.19 2.50 1.89
C ILE A 58 3.75 1.73 3.12
N LEU A 59 4.64 0.90 3.66
CA LEU A 59 4.48 0.32 4.99
C LEU A 59 4.85 1.38 6.03
N VAL A 60 3.96 1.63 6.98
CA VAL A 60 4.17 2.59 8.06
C VAL A 60 4.08 1.83 9.38
N GLY A 61 5.16 1.85 10.16
CA GLY A 61 5.24 1.25 11.48
C GLY A 61 4.98 2.26 12.58
N VAL A 62 4.15 1.87 13.55
CA VAL A 62 3.89 2.62 14.80
C VAL A 62 3.99 1.71 16.01
N GLU A 63 4.20 2.27 17.19
CA GLU A 63 4.21 1.48 18.44
C GLU A 63 2.83 0.95 18.82
N ASN A 64 1.77 1.76 18.60
CA ASN A 64 0.39 1.36 18.83
C ASN A 64 -0.54 1.93 17.76
N LEU A 65 -1.42 1.11 17.20
CA LEU A 65 -2.42 1.58 16.21
C LEU A 65 -3.39 2.62 16.79
N HIS A 66 -3.59 2.65 18.11
CA HIS A 66 -4.35 3.71 18.76
C HIS A 66 -3.64 5.08 18.68
N ASP A 67 -2.32 5.10 18.49
CA ASP A 67 -1.59 6.35 18.30
C ASP A 67 -1.90 6.96 16.94
N ILE A 68 -2.28 6.14 15.94
CA ILE A 68 -2.81 6.64 14.66
C ILE A 68 -4.19 7.26 14.83
N THR A 69 -5.02 6.75 15.75
CA THR A 69 -6.25 7.46 16.11
C THR A 69 -5.97 8.77 16.85
N SER A 70 -4.78 8.89 17.48
CA SER A 70 -4.30 10.07 18.21
C SER A 70 -3.55 11.08 17.32
N LEU A 71 -2.97 10.63 16.20
CA LEU A 71 -2.33 11.42 15.12
C LEU A 71 -3.30 12.37 14.42
N ASP A 72 -4.55 12.38 14.86
CA ASP A 72 -5.74 13.02 14.30
C ASP A 72 -5.85 12.72 12.80
N GLU A 73 -6.83 11.91 12.39
CA GLU A 73 -7.18 11.68 10.97
C GLU A 73 -7.19 13.00 10.18
N LYS A 74 -7.48 14.12 10.85
CA LYS A 74 -7.35 15.51 10.38
C LYS A 74 -5.95 15.92 9.88
N ARG A 75 -4.85 15.57 10.57
CA ARG A 75 -3.48 15.96 10.16
C ARG A 75 -3.12 15.26 8.87
N LEU A 76 -3.38 13.96 8.78
CA LEU A 76 -3.21 13.18 7.54
C LEU A 76 -4.17 13.67 6.44
N ASN A 77 -5.42 13.99 6.77
CA ASN A 77 -6.36 14.59 5.82
C ASN A 77 -5.85 15.96 5.29
N TYR A 78 -5.21 16.77 6.14
CA TYR A 78 -4.67 18.09 5.75
C TYR A 78 -3.55 17.96 4.71
N VAL A 79 -2.72 16.93 4.80
CA VAL A 79 -1.68 16.61 3.81
C VAL A 79 -2.18 15.70 2.67
N GLY A 80 -3.49 15.44 2.62
CA GLY A 80 -4.17 14.77 1.50
C GLY A 80 -4.26 13.25 1.61
N PHE A 81 -4.03 12.65 2.78
CA PHE A 81 -4.25 11.23 3.04
C PHE A 81 -5.59 11.01 3.74
N TYR A 82 -6.45 10.22 3.11
CA TYR A 82 -7.80 9.95 3.61
C TYR A 82 -7.94 8.48 4.01
N ARG A 83 -8.64 8.23 5.11
CA ARG A 83 -8.86 6.88 5.62
C ARG A 83 -9.77 6.07 4.70
N LEU A 84 -9.38 4.83 4.43
CA LEU A 84 -10.24 3.87 3.74
C LEU A 84 -11.10 3.14 4.78
N HIS A 85 -12.42 3.34 4.75
CA HIS A 85 -13.38 2.80 5.74
C HIS A 85 -13.66 1.29 5.64
N HIS A 86 -12.71 0.50 5.14
CA HIS A 86 -12.85 -0.95 5.15
C HIS A 86 -12.40 -1.50 6.50
N LYS A 87 -13.15 -2.47 7.06
CA LYS A 87 -12.74 -3.16 8.28
C LYS A 87 -11.52 -4.01 7.96
N TYR A 88 -10.34 -3.51 8.29
CA TYR A 88 -9.13 -4.31 8.30
C TYR A 88 -8.79 -4.62 9.75
N ASN A 89 -8.68 -5.90 10.09
CA ASN A 89 -8.24 -6.29 11.43
C ASN A 89 -6.75 -5.92 11.57
N LYS A 90 -6.38 -5.22 12.64
CA LYS A 90 -5.00 -4.92 13.01
C LYS A 90 -4.19 -4.08 11.98
N LYS A 91 -4.86 -3.29 11.14
CA LYS A 91 -4.21 -2.28 10.29
C LYS A 91 -5.12 -1.11 9.97
N VAL A 92 -4.52 0.05 9.74
CA VAL A 92 -5.20 1.24 9.21
C VAL A 92 -4.70 1.49 7.79
N MET A 93 -5.65 1.63 6.86
CA MET A 93 -5.35 1.95 5.46
C MET A 93 -5.73 3.40 5.18
N MET A 94 -4.80 4.16 4.62
CA MET A 94 -5.05 5.51 4.12
C MET A 94 -4.59 5.64 2.67
N ALA A 95 -5.21 6.52 1.90
CA ALA A 95 -4.84 6.75 0.52
C ALA A 95 -4.80 8.24 0.17
N LYS A 96 -3.87 8.60 -0.71
CA LYS A 96 -3.85 9.88 -1.41
C LYS A 96 -4.38 9.68 -2.83
N PHE A 97 -5.22 10.60 -3.29
CA PHE A 97 -5.87 10.52 -4.59
C PHE A 97 -5.34 11.57 -5.55
N ASN A 98 -5.45 11.30 -6.86
CA ASN A 98 -5.08 12.26 -7.90
C ASN A 98 -5.94 13.53 -7.88
N ASN A 99 -7.24 13.37 -7.61
CA ASN A 99 -8.21 14.44 -7.43
C ASN A 99 -9.50 13.89 -6.79
N PHE A 100 -10.40 14.78 -6.38
CA PHE A 100 -11.66 14.42 -5.73
C PHE A 100 -12.79 14.01 -6.71
N HIS A 101 -12.56 14.05 -8.03
CA HIS A 101 -13.53 13.65 -9.04
C HIS A 101 -13.36 12.18 -9.44
N GLU A 102 -12.17 11.81 -9.90
CA GLU A 102 -11.83 10.46 -10.32
C GLU A 102 -11.52 9.53 -9.14
N LEU A 103 -10.93 10.08 -8.06
CA LEU A 103 -10.52 9.34 -6.88
C LEU A 103 -9.59 8.16 -7.21
N LYS A 104 -8.67 8.33 -8.17
CA LYS A 104 -7.61 7.33 -8.45
C LYS A 104 -6.57 7.42 -7.35
N GLN A 105 -6.28 6.30 -6.72
CA GLN A 105 -5.27 6.24 -5.66
C GLN A 105 -3.89 6.38 -6.28
N GLN A 106 -3.08 7.30 -5.74
CA GLN A 106 -1.68 7.49 -6.12
C GLN A 106 -0.74 6.91 -5.07
N VAL A 107 -1.13 7.00 -3.80
CA VAL A 107 -0.35 6.50 -2.67
C VAL A 107 -1.27 5.77 -1.70
N ARG A 108 -0.78 4.67 -1.11
CA ARG A 108 -1.42 3.90 -0.05
C ARG A 108 -0.48 3.79 1.15
N LEU A 109 -0.97 4.15 2.32
CA LEU A 109 -0.29 3.91 3.59
C LEU A 109 -0.89 2.66 4.23
N HIS A 110 -0.05 1.65 4.44
CA HIS A 110 -0.35 0.43 5.20
C HIS A 110 0.19 0.65 6.61
N ILE A 111 -0.65 1.18 7.49
CA ILE A 111 -0.22 1.54 8.84
C ILE A 111 -0.49 0.37 9.80
N ILE A 112 0.56 -0.14 10.41
CA ILE A 112 0.57 -1.39 11.17
C ILE A 112 1.42 -1.21 12.42
N GLN A 113 0.99 -1.83 13.52
CA GLN A 113 1.78 -1.85 14.74
C GLN A 113 3.05 -2.69 14.55
N MET A 114 4.21 -2.12 14.86
CA MET A 114 5.50 -2.81 14.83
C MET A 114 5.54 -3.97 15.82
N ASN A 115 6.50 -4.89 15.63
CA ASN A 115 6.67 -6.08 16.48
C ASN A 115 5.44 -7.01 16.50
N THR A 116 4.61 -6.95 15.46
CA THR A 116 3.49 -7.87 15.27
C THR A 116 3.77 -8.81 14.10
N GLN A 117 3.20 -10.01 14.14
CA GLN A 117 3.30 -10.95 13.02
C GLN A 117 2.87 -10.32 11.69
N THR A 118 1.82 -9.48 11.71
CA THR A 118 1.34 -8.80 10.51
C THR A 118 2.40 -7.86 9.93
N PHE A 119 3.12 -7.10 10.77
CA PHE A 119 4.18 -6.20 10.31
C PHE A 119 5.35 -6.99 9.67
N GLU A 120 5.81 -8.04 10.35
CA GLU A 120 6.87 -8.92 9.85
C GLU A 120 6.50 -9.62 8.55
N SER A 121 5.25 -10.08 8.43
CA SER A 121 4.75 -10.69 7.19
C SER A 121 4.79 -9.74 6.01
N TYR A 122 4.49 -8.45 6.19
CA TYR A 122 4.61 -7.45 5.12
C TYR A 122 6.06 -7.26 4.67
N LEU A 123 7.00 -7.19 5.61
CA LEU A 123 8.44 -7.08 5.30
C LEU A 123 8.95 -8.32 4.58
N ALA A 124 8.59 -9.51 5.07
CA ALA A 124 9.01 -10.79 4.50
C ALA A 124 8.46 -10.98 3.08
N LEU A 125 7.20 -10.61 2.85
CA LEU A 125 6.57 -10.70 1.53
C LEU A 125 7.22 -9.76 0.52
N ASP A 126 7.42 -8.49 0.89
CA ASP A 126 8.09 -7.52 0.01
C ASP A 126 9.50 -8.00 -0.34
N TYR A 127 10.25 -8.48 0.66
CA TYR A 127 11.56 -9.07 0.45
C TYR A 127 11.50 -10.28 -0.51
N LEU A 128 10.59 -11.23 -0.28
CA LEU A 128 10.43 -12.42 -1.11
C LEU A 128 10.09 -12.08 -2.57
N LEU A 129 9.15 -11.15 -2.77
CA LEU A 129 8.73 -10.71 -4.11
C LEU A 129 9.81 -9.88 -4.84
N SER A 130 10.68 -9.20 -4.10
CA SER A 130 11.79 -8.43 -4.67
C SER A 130 13.01 -9.29 -5.04
N THR A 131 13.20 -10.43 -4.37
CA THR A 131 14.42 -11.26 -4.48
C THR A 131 14.22 -12.58 -5.21
N ASN A 132 12.99 -13.09 -5.31
CA ASN A 132 12.68 -14.36 -5.96
C ASN A 132 11.77 -14.17 -7.19
N ASP A 133 12.36 -14.27 -8.37
CA ASP A 133 11.66 -14.04 -9.65
C ASP A 133 10.58 -15.08 -9.94
N ASP A 134 10.76 -16.35 -9.53
CA ASP A 134 9.77 -17.40 -9.72
C ASP A 134 8.51 -17.12 -8.89
N ILE A 135 8.69 -16.69 -7.64
CA ILE A 135 7.57 -16.33 -6.76
C ILE A 135 6.89 -15.05 -7.25
N ALA A 136 7.66 -14.06 -7.70
CA ALA A 136 7.12 -12.84 -8.32
C ALA A 136 6.27 -13.16 -9.56
N LEU A 137 6.72 -14.10 -10.40
CA LEU A 137 5.98 -14.56 -11.59
C LEU A 137 4.69 -15.31 -11.22
N GLN A 138 4.74 -16.19 -10.23
CA GLN A 138 3.55 -16.87 -9.72
C GLN A 138 2.52 -15.87 -9.16
N PHE A 139 2.99 -14.91 -8.38
CA PHE A 139 2.16 -13.83 -7.86
C PHE A 139 1.53 -13.00 -8.99
N ASN A 140 2.31 -12.62 -10.01
CA ASN A 140 1.82 -11.89 -11.18
C ASN A 140 0.72 -12.67 -11.91
N THR A 141 0.95 -13.95 -12.17
CA THR A 141 0.00 -14.84 -12.84
C THR A 141 -1.30 -14.91 -12.07
N LYS A 142 -1.22 -15.08 -10.74
CA LYS A 142 -2.40 -15.13 -9.89
C LYS A 142 -3.16 -13.80 -9.87
N LYS A 143 -2.44 -12.68 -9.81
CA LYS A 143 -3.01 -11.33 -9.88
C LYS A 143 -3.80 -11.12 -11.17
N HIS A 144 -3.25 -11.52 -12.32
CA HIS A 144 -3.94 -11.44 -13.60
C HIS A 144 -5.18 -12.34 -13.67
N GLN A 145 -5.11 -13.56 -13.12
CA GLN A 145 -6.29 -14.43 -13.02
C GLN A 145 -7.41 -13.78 -12.21
N ILE A 146 -7.10 -13.21 -11.03
CA ILE A 146 -8.09 -12.51 -10.20
C ILE A 146 -8.68 -11.32 -10.95
N PHE A 147 -7.84 -10.53 -11.63
CA PHE A 147 -8.28 -9.38 -12.42
C PHE A 147 -9.29 -9.78 -13.51
N GLN A 148 -9.05 -10.86 -14.24
CA GLN A 148 -9.95 -11.37 -15.29
C GLN A 148 -11.31 -11.84 -14.75
N HIS A 149 -11.38 -12.28 -13.49
CA HIS A 149 -12.58 -12.85 -12.88
C HIS A 149 -13.28 -11.86 -11.91
N SER A 150 -12.78 -10.64 -11.79
CA SER A 150 -13.34 -9.62 -10.90
C SER A 150 -14.18 -8.62 -11.68
N LEU A 151 -15.46 -8.49 -11.31
CA LEU A 151 -16.38 -7.54 -11.95
C LEU A 151 -16.24 -6.13 -11.36
N THR A 152 -15.61 -6.00 -10.19
CA THR A 152 -15.41 -4.72 -9.49
C THR A 152 -14.04 -4.64 -8.83
N ILE A 153 -13.52 -3.43 -8.64
CA ILE A 153 -12.27 -3.20 -7.88
C ILE A 153 -12.34 -3.80 -6.47
N ARG A 154 -13.50 -3.76 -5.82
CA ARG A 154 -13.69 -4.33 -4.48
C ARG A 154 -13.52 -5.84 -4.46
N GLN A 155 -14.08 -6.54 -5.46
CA GLN A 155 -13.90 -7.98 -5.59
C GLN A 155 -12.44 -8.34 -5.86
N TYR A 156 -11.77 -7.57 -6.72
CA TYR A 156 -10.35 -7.76 -7.03
C TYR A 156 -9.48 -7.62 -5.77
N GLU A 157 -9.64 -6.52 -5.01
CA GLU A 157 -8.85 -6.30 -3.79
C GLU A 157 -9.16 -7.34 -2.70
N MET A 158 -10.43 -7.75 -2.56
CA MET A 158 -10.82 -8.79 -1.60
C MET A 158 -10.23 -10.16 -1.94
N GLN A 159 -10.31 -10.59 -3.20
CA GLN A 159 -9.74 -11.87 -3.64
C GLN A 159 -8.21 -11.87 -3.55
N LYS A 160 -7.57 -10.75 -3.87
CA LYS A 160 -6.13 -10.56 -3.73
C LYS A 160 -5.72 -10.66 -2.25
N GLN A 161 -6.44 -10.00 -1.34
CA GLN A 161 -6.21 -10.11 0.10
C GLN A 161 -6.39 -11.55 0.61
N GLN A 162 -7.45 -12.25 0.20
CA GLN A 162 -7.66 -13.66 0.60
C GLN A 162 -6.54 -14.57 0.12
N TYR A 163 -5.97 -14.31 -1.05
CA TYR A 163 -4.81 -15.05 -1.53
C TYR A 163 -3.57 -14.77 -0.67
N PHE A 164 -3.33 -13.50 -0.32
CA PHE A 164 -2.24 -13.13 0.59
C PHE A 164 -2.36 -13.82 1.95
N GLU A 165 -3.54 -13.79 2.57
CA GLU A 165 -3.78 -14.40 3.89
C GLU A 165 -3.65 -15.93 3.90
N LYS A 166 -3.81 -16.59 2.74
CA LYS A 166 -3.63 -18.05 2.62
C LYS A 166 -2.18 -18.47 2.32
N THR A 167 -1.38 -17.55 1.81
CA THR A 167 0.00 -17.83 1.35
C THR A 167 1.04 -17.45 2.43
N MET A 168 0.60 -16.73 3.46
CA MET A 168 1.36 -16.42 4.69
C MET A 168 0.96 -17.34 5.84
#